data_AF-A0AAW7QG97-F1
#
_entry.id   AF-A0AAW7QG97-F1
#
_cell.length_a   1.000
_cell.length_b   1.000
_cell.length_c   1.000
_cell.angle_alpha   90.00
_cell.angle_beta   90.00
_cell.angle_gamma   90.00
#
_symmetry.space_group_name_H-M   'P 1'
#
loop_
_entity.id
_entity.type
_entity.pdbx_description
1 polymer ?
#
loop_
_entity_poly.entity_id
_entity_poly.type
_entity_poly.pdbx_seq_one_letter_code
_entity_poly.pdbx_strand_id
1 'polypeptide(L)'
;MPELITKVNEWADDRNLKQADPKIQWMRITEEVGEIRDVLLKPTKFTEPQAALKDAIGDTLVTIIVLAHQLDLDVTECLSVAYEEIKNRKGKMVNGTFVKEEDL
;
A
#
# COMPACT_ATOMS: atom_id res chain seq x y z
N MET A 1 -12.47 6.06 -6.51
CA MET A 1 -11.43 5.83 -5.48
C MET A 1 -11.93 6.17 -4.08
N PRO A 2 -12.54 7.35 -3.81
CA PRO A 2 -13.15 7.63 -2.49
C PRO A 2 -14.22 6.61 -2.10
N GLU A 3 -15.02 6.14 -3.06
CA GLU A 3 -16.04 5.10 -2.85
C GLU A 3 -15.44 3.76 -2.38
N LEU A 4 -14.29 3.35 -2.91
CA LEU A 4 -13.65 2.09 -2.52
C LEU A 4 -13.02 2.20 -1.12
N ILE A 5 -12.39 3.33 -0.80
CA ILE A 5 -11.86 3.59 0.55
C ILE A 5 -12.99 3.53 1.58
N THR A 6 -14.13 4.15 1.27
CA THR A 6 -15.32 4.11 2.15
C THR A 6 -15.77 2.67 2.39
N LYS A 7 -15.90 1.85 1.33
CA LYS A 7 -16.28 0.43 1.47
C LYS A 7 -15.28 -0.38 2.28
N VAL A 8 -13.98 -0.09 2.19
CA VAL A 8 -12.95 -0.76 3.00
C VAL A 8 -13.07 -0.37 4.48
N ASN A 9 -13.32 0.90 4.77
CA ASN A 9 -13.52 1.38 6.14
C ASN A 9 -14.79 0.77 6.76
N GLU A 10 -15.90 0.74 6.02
CA GLU A 10 -17.14 0.07 6.44
C GLU A 10 -16.90 -1.43 6.71
N TRP A 11 -16.21 -2.11 5.79
CA TRP A 11 -15.86 -3.53 5.97
C TRP A 11 -15.00 -3.77 7.22
N ALA A 12 -14.13 -2.82 7.56
CA ALA A 12 -13.29 -2.87 8.75
C ALA A 12 -14.08 -2.61 10.04
N ASP A 13 -15.00 -1.65 10.03
CA ASP A 13 -15.90 -1.35 11.14
C ASP A 13 -16.81 -2.54 11.45
N ASP A 14 -17.39 -3.17 10.42
CA ASP A 14 -18.24 -4.36 10.54
C ASP A 14 -17.53 -5.55 11.23
N ARG A 15 -16.19 -5.54 11.24
CA ARG A 15 -15.34 -6.59 11.83
C ARG A 15 -14.64 -6.15 13.10
N ASN A 16 -14.96 -4.97 13.64
CA ASN A 16 -14.30 -4.36 14.79
C ASN A 16 -12.78 -4.20 14.59
N LEU A 17 -12.32 -4.09 13.34
CA LEU A 17 -10.90 -3.91 13.06
C LEU A 17 -10.46 -2.50 13.46
N LYS A 18 -11.33 -1.49 13.35
CA LYS A 18 -11.02 -0.12 13.79
C LYS A 18 -10.56 -0.07 15.26
N GLN A 19 -11.14 -0.89 16.14
CA GLN A 19 -10.83 -0.94 17.56
C GLN A 19 -9.72 -1.94 17.92
N ALA A 20 -9.22 -2.71 16.96
CA ALA A 20 -8.16 -3.68 17.18
C ALA A 20 -6.79 -3.00 17.35
N ASP A 21 -5.79 -3.75 17.84
CA ASP A 21 -4.43 -3.24 18.04
C ASP A 21 -3.76 -2.93 16.68
N PRO A 22 -3.40 -1.67 16.39
CA PRO A 22 -2.76 -1.29 15.13
C PRO A 22 -1.39 -1.96 14.92
N LYS A 23 -0.73 -2.46 15.98
CA LYS A 23 0.51 -3.23 15.85
C LYS A 23 0.28 -4.57 15.19
N ILE A 24 -0.87 -5.19 15.40
CA ILE A 24 -1.23 -6.43 14.70
C ILE A 24 -1.53 -6.14 13.24
N GLN A 25 -2.18 -5.01 12.96
CA GLN A 25 -2.41 -4.58 11.58
C GLN A 25 -1.09 -4.27 10.85
N TRP A 26 -0.11 -3.70 11.54
CA TRP A 26 1.24 -3.53 10.99
C TRP A 26 1.87 -4.88 10.58
N MET A 27 1.72 -5.93 11.40
CA MET A 27 2.19 -7.26 11.03
C MET A 27 1.50 -7.78 9.77
N ARG A 28 0.18 -7.55 9.62
CA ARG A 28 -0.55 -7.89 8.38
C ARG A 28 0.01 -7.16 7.16
N ILE A 29 0.27 -5.86 7.26
CA ILE A 29 0.90 -5.11 6.15
C ILE A 29 2.23 -5.75 5.73
N THR A 30 3.06 -6.16 6.70
CA THR A 30 4.35 -6.80 6.35
C THR A 30 4.18 -8.16 5.68
N GLU A 31 3.10 -8.89 5.99
CA GLU A 31 2.72 -10.15 5.36
C GLU A 31 2.29 -9.90 3.91
N GLU A 32 1.36 -8.98 3.66
CA GLU A 32 0.84 -8.68 2.32
C GLU A 32 1.94 -8.14 1.38
N VAL A 33 2.83 -7.29 1.90
CA VAL A 33 4.02 -6.82 1.14
C VAL A 33 4.95 -7.99 0.80
N GLY A 34 5.02 -9.00 1.67
CA GLY A 34 5.77 -10.22 1.43
C GLY A 34 5.23 -11.04 0.26
N GLU A 35 3.92 -10.99 0.00
CA GLU A 35 3.29 -11.65 -1.14
C GLU A 35 3.69 -10.99 -2.46
N ILE A 36 3.74 -9.65 -2.50
CA ILE A 36 4.25 -8.91 -3.67
C ILE A 36 5.67 -9.39 -4.01
N ARG A 37 6.55 -9.48 -3.01
CA ARG A 37 7.92 -10.00 -3.20
C ARG A 37 7.90 -11.40 -3.78
N ASP A 38 7.05 -12.29 -3.26
CA ASP A 38 7.04 -13.68 -3.68
C ASP A 38 6.56 -13.85 -5.12
N VAL A 39 5.58 -13.05 -5.58
CA VAL A 39 5.17 -13.04 -6.98
C VAL A 39 6.28 -12.50 -7.90
N LEU A 40 6.97 -11.42 -7.50
CA LEU A 40 8.06 -10.84 -8.29
C LEU A 40 9.29 -11.75 -8.39
N LEU A 41 9.69 -12.41 -7.30
CA LEU A 41 10.90 -13.21 -7.24
C LEU A 41 10.69 -14.66 -7.66
N LYS A 42 9.46 -15.17 -7.57
CA LYS A 42 9.14 -16.58 -7.84
C LYS A 42 7.87 -16.72 -8.71
N PRO A 43 7.78 -16.03 -9.86
CA PRO A 43 6.55 -16.01 -10.66
C PRO A 43 6.14 -17.41 -11.16
N THR A 44 7.09 -18.32 -11.34
CA THR A 44 6.82 -19.71 -11.77
C THR A 44 6.02 -20.53 -10.75
N LYS A 45 5.85 -20.05 -9.51
CA LYS A 45 4.99 -20.68 -8.50
C LYS A 45 3.50 -20.37 -8.68
N PHE A 46 3.16 -19.43 -9.57
CA PHE A 46 1.80 -18.95 -9.76
C PHE A 46 1.32 -19.32 -11.16
N THR A 47 0.10 -19.84 -11.27
CA THR A 47 -0.53 -20.14 -12.56
C THR A 47 -0.73 -18.88 -13.40
N GLU A 48 -1.12 -17.77 -12.75
CA GLU A 48 -1.31 -16.46 -13.37
C GLU A 48 -0.59 -15.36 -12.58
N PRO A 49 0.72 -15.16 -12.80
CA PRO A 49 1.52 -14.24 -11.98
C PRO A 49 1.03 -12.78 -12.02
N GLN A 50 0.47 -12.35 -13.14
CA GLN A 50 -0.08 -10.99 -13.26
C GLN A 50 -1.36 -10.79 -12.44
N ALA A 51 -2.21 -11.82 -12.33
CA ALA A 51 -3.39 -11.77 -11.48
C ALA A 51 -2.99 -11.80 -10.00
N ALA A 52 -2.07 -12.70 -9.63
CA ALA A 52 -1.53 -12.78 -8.28
C ALA A 52 -0.84 -11.49 -7.82
N LEU A 53 -0.13 -10.80 -8.73
CA LEU A 53 0.50 -9.52 -8.39
C LEU A 53 -0.54 -8.42 -8.12
N LYS A 54 -1.65 -8.39 -8.88
CA LYS A 54 -2.73 -7.42 -8.66
C LYS A 54 -3.41 -7.67 -7.32
N ASP A 55 -3.62 -8.92 -6.95
CA ASP A 55 -4.21 -9.35 -5.69
C ASP A 55 -3.34 -8.89 -4.51
N ALA A 56 -2.06 -9.27 -4.50
CA ALA A 56 -1.11 -8.89 -3.45
C ALA A 56 -0.93 -7.37 -3.28
N ILE A 57 -0.94 -6.61 -4.38
CA ILE A 57 -0.93 -5.14 -4.33
C ILE A 57 -2.25 -4.62 -3.74
N GLY A 58 -3.39 -5.20 -4.13
CA GLY A 58 -4.70 -4.88 -3.59
C GLY A 58 -4.78 -5.10 -2.09
N ASP A 59 -4.33 -6.26 -1.60
CA ASP A 59 -4.33 -6.60 -0.17
C ASP A 59 -3.40 -5.70 0.64
N THR A 60 -2.24 -5.35 0.07
CA THR A 60 -1.36 -4.34 0.68
C THR A 60 -2.06 -2.97 0.80
N LEU A 61 -2.81 -2.54 -0.22
CA LEU A 61 -3.57 -1.29 -0.15
C LEU A 61 -4.69 -1.37 0.90
N VAL A 62 -5.45 -2.47 0.93
CA VAL A 62 -6.51 -2.70 1.92
C VAL A 62 -5.94 -2.62 3.33
N THR A 63 -4.83 -3.30 3.59
CA THR A 63 -4.23 -3.31 4.92
C THR A 63 -3.70 -1.94 5.36
N ILE A 64 -3.16 -1.13 4.45
CA ILE A 64 -2.75 0.26 4.72
C ILE A 64 -3.98 1.15 5.00
N ILE A 65 -5.05 1.03 4.21
CA ILE A 65 -6.29 1.80 4.42
C ILE A 65 -6.88 1.49 5.81
N VAL A 66 -6.95 0.20 6.18
CA VAL A 66 -7.44 -0.23 7.49
C VAL A 66 -6.57 0.32 8.63
N LEU A 67 -5.24 0.32 8.47
CA LEU A 67 -4.36 0.91 9.48
C LEU A 67 -4.59 2.42 9.64
N ALA A 68 -4.75 3.16 8.54
CA ALA A 68 -5.08 4.58 8.60
C ALA A 68 -6.40 4.81 9.35
N HIS A 69 -7.42 4.00 9.06
CA HIS A 69 -8.73 4.04 9.73
C HIS A 69 -8.66 3.72 11.22
N GLN A 70 -7.84 2.74 11.63
CA GLN A 70 -7.57 2.43 13.05
C GLN A 70 -6.90 3.58 13.80
N LEU A 71 -6.10 4.38 13.10
CA LEU A 71 -5.37 5.52 13.66
C LEU A 71 -6.13 6.84 13.50
N ASP A 72 -7.40 6.80 13.10
CA ASP A 72 -8.24 7.97 12.81
C ASP A 72 -7.61 8.94 11.79
N LEU A 73 -6.93 8.40 10.77
CA LEU A 73 -6.33 9.13 9.65
C LEU A 73 -7.13 8.94 8.36
N ASP A 74 -7.30 10.01 7.57
CA ASP A 74 -7.76 9.89 6.19
C ASP A 74 -6.59 9.51 5.28
N VAL A 75 -6.64 8.29 4.74
CA VAL A 75 -5.62 7.79 3.81
C VAL A 75 -5.45 8.67 2.56
N THR A 76 -6.51 9.37 2.14
CA THR A 76 -6.47 10.32 1.01
C THR A 76 -5.68 11.57 1.36
N GLU A 77 -5.80 12.06 2.60
CA GLU A 77 -5.00 13.16 3.11
C GLU A 77 -3.52 12.73 3.22
N CYS A 78 -3.25 11.55 3.78
CA CYS A 78 -1.90 10.98 3.83
C CYS A 78 -1.25 10.90 2.44
N LEU A 79 -2.00 10.42 1.44
CA LEU A 79 -1.53 10.37 0.05
C LEU A 79 -1.32 11.76 -0.54
N SER A 80 -2.20 12.72 -0.22
CA SER A 80 -2.09 14.10 -0.68
C SER A 80 -0.82 14.75 -0.16
N VAL A 81 -0.51 14.61 1.14
CA VAL A 81 0.74 15.07 1.75
C VAL A 81 1.95 14.44 1.04
N ALA A 82 1.94 13.12 0.83
CA ALA A 82 3.03 12.44 0.12
C ALA A 82 3.18 12.91 -1.34
N TYR A 83 2.06 13.19 -2.02
CA TYR A 83 2.08 13.68 -3.39
C TYR A 83 2.68 15.10 -3.48
N GLU A 84 2.30 16.00 -2.58
CA GLU A 84 2.82 17.35 -2.51
C GLU A 84 4.36 17.38 -2.36
N GLU A 85 4.92 16.41 -1.64
CA GLU A 85 6.37 16.23 -1.48
C GLU A 85 7.09 15.68 -2.73
N ILE A 86 6.37 14.95 -3.61
CA ILE A 86 6.99 14.31 -4.79
C ILE A 86 6.70 15.02 -6.11
N LYS A 87 5.62 15.80 -6.19
CA LYS A 87 5.10 16.35 -7.45
C LYS A 87 6.08 17.26 -8.21
N ASN A 88 6.97 17.93 -7.48
CA ASN A 88 7.96 18.85 -8.05
C ASN A 88 9.37 18.27 -8.08
N ARG A 89 9.55 16.97 -7.73
CA ARG A 89 10.88 16.35 -7.72
C ARG A 89 11.45 16.32 -9.14
N LYS A 90 12.65 16.86 -9.28
CA LYS A 90 13.46 16.77 -10.49
C LYS A 90 14.54 15.72 -10.30
N GLY A 91 14.91 15.05 -11.38
CA GLY A 91 15.86 13.95 -11.35
C GLY A 91 15.87 13.18 -12.65
N LYS A 92 16.70 12.15 -12.73
CA LYS A 92 16.79 11.26 -13.88
C LYS A 92 16.92 9.80 -13.45
N MET A 93 16.52 8.89 -14.32
CA MET A 93 16.75 7.46 -14.12
C MET A 93 18.24 7.16 -14.36
N VAL A 94 18.90 6.58 -13.36
CA VAL A 94 20.28 6.08 -13.43
C VAL A 94 20.28 4.64 -12.94
N ASN A 95 20.68 3.69 -13.79
CA ASN A 95 20.74 2.26 -13.45
C ASN A 95 19.44 1.71 -12.83
N GLY A 96 18.28 2.15 -13.32
CA GLY A 96 16.96 1.71 -12.85
C GLY A 96 16.46 2.39 -11.57
N THR A 97 17.21 3.33 -11.00
CA THR A 97 16.80 4.12 -9.83
C THR A 97 16.56 5.57 -10.23
N PHE A 98 15.51 6.19 -9.70
CA PHE A 98 15.33 7.64 -9.84
C PHE A 98 16.32 8.36 -8.91
N VAL A 99 17.27 9.10 -9.48
CA VAL A 99 18.23 9.92 -8.74
C VAL A 99 17.79 11.37 -8.83
N LYS A 100 17.66 12.02 -7.68
CA LYS A 100 17.23 13.41 -7.60
C LYS A 100 18.28 14.33 -8.20
N GLU A 101 17.85 15.46 -8.76
CA GLU A 101 18.73 16.46 -9.37
C GLU A 101 19.78 17.02 -8.38
N GLU A 102 19.43 17.14 -7.10
CA GLU A 102 20.35 17.56 -6.03
C GLU A 102 21.46 16.52 -5.70
N ASP A 103 21.24 15.26 -6.07
CA ASP A 103 22.15 14.13 -5.83
C ASP A 103 22.94 13.70 -7.09
N LEU A 104 22.80 14.43 -8.20
CA LEU A 104 23.48 14.18 -9.50
C LEU A 104 24.84 14.87 -9.61
#